data_AF-A0A821Q869-F1
#
_entry.id   AF-A0A821Q869-F1
#
_cell.length_a   1.000
_cell.length_b   1.000
_cell.length_c   1.000
_cell.angle_alpha   90.00
_cell.angle_beta   90.00
_cell.angle_gamma   90.00
#
_symmetry.space_group_name_H-M   'P 1'
#
loop_
_entity.id
_entity.type
_entity.pdbx_description
1 polymer ?
#
loop_
_entity_poly.entity_id
_entity_poly.type
_entity_poly.pdbx_seq_one_letter_code
_entity_poly.pdbx_strand_id
1 'polypeptide(L)'
;VDDPVKKYIPQYSGCNPKNECREARFIKDLLTHTAGYAPSVEFYDPRRVPPSFFSQDKNTTEEVLETKLGFQRPRGGDQLPVYSDIDFMLLGLVVEHITGLSLD
;
A
#
# COMPACT_ATOMS: atom_id res chain seq x y z
N VAL A 1 3.58 9.11 -13.86
CA VAL A 1 4.00 8.48 -12.58
C VAL A 1 3.93 9.44 -11.39
N ASP A 2 3.80 10.75 -11.61
CA ASP A 2 3.65 11.74 -10.53
C ASP A 2 2.21 11.89 -9.99
N ASP A 3 1.25 11.17 -10.55
CA ASP A 3 -0.12 11.14 -10.03
C ASP A 3 -0.19 10.49 -8.64
N PRO A 4 -1.08 10.96 -7.75
CA PRO A 4 -1.38 10.29 -6.49
C PRO A 4 -2.04 8.94 -6.73
N VAL A 5 -1.68 7.96 -5.89
CA VAL A 5 -2.30 6.62 -5.90
C VAL A 5 -3.83 6.74 -5.77
N LYS A 6 -4.28 7.67 -4.91
CA LYS A 6 -5.70 8.00 -4.68
C LYS A 6 -6.47 8.40 -5.95
N LYS A 7 -5.79 8.88 -7.00
CA LYS A 7 -6.42 9.17 -8.30
C LYS A 7 -7.04 7.91 -8.93
N TYR A 8 -6.42 6.76 -8.71
CA TYR A 8 -6.81 5.48 -9.31
C TYR A 8 -7.55 4.58 -8.31
N ILE A 9 -7.24 4.72 -7.02
CA ILE A 9 -7.89 3.99 -5.93
C ILE A 9 -8.53 5.01 -4.96
N PRO A 10 -9.80 5.42 -5.18
CA PRO A 10 -10.41 6.52 -4.41
C PRO A 10 -10.44 6.31 -2.90
N GLN A 11 -10.55 5.05 -2.46
CA GLN A 11 -10.56 4.64 -1.05
C GLN A 11 -9.17 4.69 -0.39
N TYR A 12 -8.09 4.84 -1.17
CA TYR A 12 -6.72 4.93 -0.68
C TYR A 12 -6.49 6.21 0.13
N SER A 13 -6.77 6.15 1.43
CA SER A 13 -6.92 7.31 2.30
C SER A 13 -6.51 7.06 3.75
N GLY A 14 -6.19 8.13 4.46
CA GLY A 14 -5.88 8.09 5.90
C GLY A 14 -4.39 8.20 6.22
N CYS A 15 -4.12 8.56 7.48
CA CYS A 15 -2.78 8.85 7.99
C CYS A 15 -2.45 8.02 9.22
N ASN A 16 -1.17 7.74 9.43
CA ASN A 16 -0.69 7.17 10.70
C ASN A 16 -0.52 8.27 11.78
N PRO A 17 -0.29 7.93 13.06
CA PRO A 17 -0.08 8.90 14.14
C PRO A 17 1.13 9.84 13.95
N LYS A 18 2.04 9.53 13.01
CA LYS A 18 3.19 10.37 12.63
C LYS A 18 2.87 11.31 11.47
N ASN A 19 1.59 11.43 11.08
CA ASN A 19 1.11 12.25 9.97
C ASN A 19 1.64 11.84 8.59
N GLU A 20 2.03 10.56 8.43
CA GLU A 20 2.27 9.99 7.11
C GLU A 20 0.94 9.57 6.51
N CYS A 21 0.55 10.22 5.40
CA CYS A 21 -0.76 10.05 4.77
C CYS A 21 -0.65 9.33 3.42
N ARG A 22 -1.63 8.47 3.14
CA ARG A 22 -1.82 7.80 1.84
C ARG A 22 -2.05 8.79 0.72
N GLU A 23 -2.79 9.86 0.98
CA GLU A 23 -3.05 10.95 0.03
C GLU A 23 -1.78 11.58 -0.55
N ALA A 24 -0.66 11.52 0.17
CA ALA A 24 0.61 12.08 -0.24
C ALA A 24 1.47 11.11 -1.07
N ARG A 25 1.06 9.85 -1.26
CA ARG A 25 1.83 8.86 -2.02
C ARG A 25 1.51 8.93 -3.51
N PHE A 26 2.57 8.97 -4.32
CA PHE A 26 2.50 8.96 -5.78
C PHE A 26 2.84 7.57 -6.36
N ILE A 27 2.41 7.32 -7.59
CA ILE A 27 2.74 6.08 -8.31
C ILE A 27 4.25 5.85 -8.37
N LYS A 28 5.05 6.92 -8.57
CA LYS A 28 6.52 6.83 -8.55
C LYS A 28 7.08 6.36 -7.21
N ASP A 29 6.41 6.64 -6.10
CA ASP A 29 6.91 6.27 -4.78
C ASP A 29 6.82 4.75 -4.59
N LEU A 30 5.75 4.13 -5.12
CA LEU A 30 5.59 2.67 -5.16
C LEU A 30 6.62 2.02 -6.10
N LEU A 31 6.77 2.56 -7.31
CA LEU A 31 7.72 2.05 -8.32
C LEU A 31 9.18 2.10 -7.85
N THR A 32 9.51 3.01 -6.94
CA THR A 32 10.89 3.23 -6.46
C THR A 32 11.10 2.76 -5.03
N HIS A 33 10.12 2.11 -4.41
CA HIS A 33 10.18 1.66 -3.02
C HIS A 33 10.48 2.76 -1.99
N THR A 34 9.92 3.96 -2.22
CA THR A 34 10.09 5.15 -1.37
C THR A 34 8.78 5.60 -0.70
N ALA A 35 7.69 4.83 -0.83
CA ALA A 35 6.41 5.12 -0.18
C ALA A 35 6.42 4.83 1.34
N GLY A 36 7.41 4.09 1.84
CA GLY A 36 7.63 3.88 3.27
C GLY A 36 6.84 2.72 3.89
N TYR A 37 6.30 1.81 3.07
CA TYR A 37 5.65 0.58 3.53
C TYR A 37 6.65 -0.45 4.07
N ALA A 38 6.11 -1.41 4.83
CA ALA A 38 6.85 -2.59 5.28
C ALA A 38 7.29 -3.43 4.08
N PRO A 39 8.43 -4.14 4.15
CA PRO A 39 8.85 -5.05 3.09
C PRO A 39 7.80 -6.11 2.76
N SER A 40 7.16 -6.69 3.77
CA SER A 40 6.10 -7.68 3.62
C SER A 40 5.17 -7.66 4.84
N VAL A 41 3.97 -8.22 4.67
CA VAL A 41 2.99 -8.46 5.73
C VAL A 41 2.37 -9.83 5.52
N GLU A 42 2.46 -10.69 6.53
CA GLU A 42 1.91 -12.05 6.48
C GLU A 42 0.41 -12.05 6.84
N PHE A 43 -0.44 -11.51 5.96
CA PHE A 43 -1.89 -11.39 6.20
C PHE A 43 -2.55 -12.71 6.58
N TYR A 44 -2.01 -13.85 6.13
CA TYR A 44 -2.51 -15.19 6.38
C TYR A 44 -2.13 -15.76 7.77
N ASP A 45 -1.22 -15.15 8.53
CA ASP A 45 -0.81 -15.67 9.85
C ASP A 45 -1.37 -14.78 10.98
N PRO A 46 -2.41 -15.21 11.71
CA PRO A 46 -3.02 -14.42 12.78
C PRO A 46 -2.09 -14.22 13.99
N ARG A 47 -0.93 -14.89 14.04
CA ARG A 47 0.12 -14.70 15.06
C ARG A 47 1.13 -13.61 14.68
N ARG A 48 1.08 -13.13 13.43
CA ARG A 48 2.01 -12.13 12.88
C ARG A 48 1.34 -10.77 12.67
N VAL A 49 0.02 -10.74 12.53
CA VAL A 49 -0.76 -9.53 12.24
C VAL A 49 -1.88 -9.33 13.27
N PRO A 50 -2.33 -8.09 13.52
CA PRO A 50 -3.51 -7.86 14.35
C PRO A 50 -4.77 -8.44 13.68
N PRO A 51 -5.85 -8.72 14.45
CA PRO A 51 -7.08 -9.28 13.90
C PRO A 51 -7.69 -8.47 12.75
N SER A 52 -7.48 -7.15 12.73
CA SER A 52 -7.97 -6.25 11.67
C SER A 52 -7.22 -6.38 10.34
N PHE A 53 -6.07 -7.06 10.31
CA PHE A 53 -5.23 -7.27 9.13
C PHE A 53 -5.22 -8.74 8.70
N PHE A 54 -5.65 -9.67 9.56
CA PHE A 54 -5.72 -11.07 9.20
C PHE A 54 -6.71 -11.30 8.06
N SER A 55 -6.25 -11.94 6.99
CA SER A 55 -7.03 -12.21 5.78
C SER A 55 -6.47 -13.40 5.01
N GLN A 56 -7.38 -14.17 4.40
CA GLN A 56 -7.08 -15.16 3.34
C GLN A 56 -7.93 -14.88 2.08
N ASP A 57 -8.64 -13.75 2.05
CA ASP A 57 -9.55 -13.33 1.00
C ASP A 57 -8.96 -12.10 0.27
N LYS A 58 -9.10 -12.06 -1.06
CA LYS A 58 -8.56 -10.97 -1.89
C LYS A 58 -9.17 -9.62 -1.49
N ASN A 59 -10.50 -9.52 -1.45
CA ASN A 59 -11.20 -8.26 -1.16
C ASN A 59 -10.84 -7.70 0.22
N THR A 60 -10.74 -8.58 1.21
CA THR A 60 -10.35 -8.19 2.58
C THR A 60 -8.90 -7.71 2.63
N THR A 61 -8.00 -8.34 1.88
CA THR A 61 -6.60 -7.93 1.78
C THR A 61 -6.46 -6.57 1.08
N GLU A 62 -7.22 -6.35 0.01
CA GLU A 62 -7.31 -5.06 -0.69
C GLU A 62 -7.77 -3.94 0.23
N GLU A 63 -8.86 -4.14 0.97
CA GLU A 63 -9.36 -3.15 1.93
C GLU A 63 -8.26 -2.77 2.96
N VAL A 64 -7.50 -3.76 3.43
CA VAL A 64 -6.37 -3.54 4.36
C VAL A 64 -5.25 -2.73 3.70
N LEU A 65 -4.83 -3.09 2.48
CA LEU A 65 -3.81 -2.38 1.70
C LEU A 65 -4.20 -0.91 1.49
N GLU A 66 -5.46 -0.68 1.15
CA GLU A 66 -5.96 0.62 0.73
C GLU A 66 -6.26 1.55 1.90
N THR A 67 -6.70 1.02 3.04
CA THR A 67 -7.25 1.86 4.13
C THR A 67 -6.55 1.68 5.47
N LYS A 68 -5.89 0.53 5.74
CA LYS A 68 -5.44 0.17 7.10
C LYS A 68 -3.92 0.12 7.28
N LEU A 69 -3.14 -0.31 6.29
CA LEU A 69 -1.68 -0.43 6.42
C LEU A 69 -0.95 0.86 6.78
N GLY A 70 -0.25 0.88 7.92
CA GLY A 70 0.60 2.01 8.29
C GLY A 70 1.94 2.05 7.53
N PHE A 71 2.58 3.22 7.59
CA PHE A 71 3.94 3.42 7.07
C PHE A 71 4.98 3.16 8.16
N GLN A 72 6.03 2.39 7.84
CA GLN A 72 7.17 2.15 8.73
C GLN A 72 8.19 3.29 8.67
N ARG A 73 8.23 4.00 7.54
CA ARG A 73 9.18 5.06 7.24
C ARG A 73 8.45 6.25 6.60
N PRO A 74 8.98 7.48 6.73
CA PRO A 74 8.44 8.63 6.03
C PRO A 74 8.64 8.48 4.51
N ARG A 75 7.81 9.18 3.75
CA ARG A 75 7.96 9.26 2.29
C ARG A 75 9.05 10.24 1.89
N GLY A 76 9.89 9.82 0.94
CA GLY A 76 10.90 10.67 0.33
C GLY A 76 11.96 11.19 1.32
N GLY A 77 12.92 11.96 0.80
CA GLY A 77 13.96 12.61 1.60
C GLY A 77 15.05 11.64 2.06
N ASP A 78 16.13 11.53 1.28
CA ASP A 78 17.41 10.88 1.63
C ASP A 78 17.35 9.41 2.10
N GLN A 79 16.18 8.78 2.06
CA GLN A 79 16.01 7.38 2.43
C GLN A 79 16.38 6.48 1.26
N LEU A 80 17.21 5.49 1.53
CA LEU A 80 17.47 4.42 0.58
C LEU A 80 16.17 3.66 0.30
N PRO A 81 15.86 3.35 -0.97
CA PRO A 81 14.78 2.45 -1.34
C PRO A 81 14.87 1.15 -0.54
N VAL A 82 13.74 0.69 0.00
CA VAL A 82 13.65 -0.62 0.66
C VAL A 82 12.53 -1.38 0.00
N TYR A 83 12.92 -2.43 -0.72
CA TYR A 83 12.00 -3.31 -1.44
C TYR A 83 10.79 -3.70 -0.59
N SER A 84 9.60 -3.59 -1.19
CA SER A 84 8.33 -3.84 -0.53
C SER A 84 7.35 -4.52 -1.47
N ASP A 85 6.89 -5.70 -1.05
CA ASP A 85 5.79 -6.41 -1.69
C ASP A 85 4.50 -5.60 -1.63
N ILE A 86 4.33 -4.78 -0.58
CA ILE A 86 3.17 -3.89 -0.43
C ILE A 86 3.11 -2.86 -1.56
N ASP A 87 4.26 -2.28 -1.94
CA ASP A 87 4.31 -1.30 -3.03
C ASP A 87 3.85 -1.92 -4.35
N PHE A 88 4.28 -3.15 -4.62
CA PHE A 88 3.92 -3.86 -5.85
C PHE A 88 2.50 -4.41 -5.83
N MET A 89 1.99 -4.86 -4.68
CA MET A 89 0.58 -5.20 -4.53
C MET A 89 -0.30 -3.98 -4.82
N LEU A 90 0.04 -2.80 -4.29
CA LEU A 90 -0.69 -1.56 -4.58
C LEU A 90 -0.60 -1.17 -6.06
N LEU A 91 0.55 -1.35 -6.72
CA LEU A 91 0.66 -1.15 -8.18
C LEU A 91 -0.22 -2.12 -8.97
N GLY A 92 -0.31 -3.37 -8.53
CA GLY A 92 -1.24 -4.35 -9.07
C GLY A 92 -2.68 -3.83 -9.02
N LEU A 93 -3.13 -3.41 -7.83
CA LEU A 93 -4.47 -2.84 -7.65
C LEU A 93 -4.70 -1.59 -8.51
N VAL A 94 -3.70 -0.72 -8.67
CA VAL A 94 -3.81 0.43 -9.59
C VAL A 94 -4.07 -0.04 -11.03
N VAL A 95 -3.38 -1.08 -11.50
CA VAL A 95 -3.60 -1.64 -12.85
C VAL A 95 -4.99 -2.26 -12.96
N GLU A 96 -5.42 -3.02 -11.96
CA GLU A 96 -6.77 -3.62 -11.94
C GLU A 96 -7.85 -2.53 -11.96
N HIS A 97 -7.71 -1.46 -11.18
CA HIS A 97 -8.64 -0.33 -11.17
C HIS A 97 -8.68 0.44 -12.50
N ILE A 98 -7.55 0.58 -13.19
CA ILE A 98 -7.49 1.26 -14.50
C ILE A 98 -8.13 0.40 -15.59
N THR A 99 -7.89 -0.91 -15.57
CA THR A 99 -8.25 -1.81 -16.66
C THR A 99 -9.60 -2.51 -16.47
N GLY A 100 -10.06 -2.64 -15.23
CA GLY A 100 -11.19 -3.49 -14.87
C GLY A 100 -10.89 -5.00 -14.99
N LEU A 101 -9.63 -5.39 -15.15
CA LEU A 101 -9.19 -6.77 -15.32
C LEU A 101 -8.43 -7.24 -14.09
N SER A 102 -8.73 -8.46 -13.62
CA SER A 102 -7.92 -9.15 -12.62
C SER A 102 -6.53 -9.46 -13.20
N LEU A 103 -5.48 -9.34 -12.37
CA LEU A 103 -4.13 -9.78 -12.69
C LEU A 103 -3.86 -11.25 -12.34
N ASP A 104 -4.80 -11.89 -11.65
CA ASP A 104 -4.87 -13.34 -11.41
C ASP A 104 -5.77 -14.01 -12.47
#